data_AF-A0A8X8BFA2-F1
#
_entry.id   AF-A0A8X8BFA2-F1
#
_cell.length_a   1.000
_cell.length_b   1.000
_cell.length_c   1.000
_cell.angle_alpha   90.00
_cell.angle_beta   90.00
_cell.angle_gamma   90.00
#
_symmetry.space_group_name_H-M   'P 1'
#
loop_
_entity.id
_entity.type
_entity.pdbx_description
1 polymer ?
#
loop_
_entity_poly.entity_id
_entity_poly.type
_entity_poly.pdbx_seq_one_letter_code
_entity_poly.pdbx_strand_id
1 'polypeptide(L)'
;MLWIWAIFCTLSVLSRSVVADLKARSCVEVRQAYSAKGFSLVNVPHQEISGEHLRICPQGYTCCTSEMEDKLSQQSKLEFENLVEETSHSLRTTFVSRHKKFDDSDVLRVHYAINLSTI
;
A
#
# COMPACT_ATOMS: atom_id res chain seq x y z
N MET A 1 -38.64 -33.66 -15.55
CA MET A 1 -38.58 -32.51 -14.62
C MET A 1 -37.21 -32.38 -13.93
N LEU A 2 -36.63 -33.44 -13.36
CA LEU A 2 -35.30 -33.42 -12.71
C LEU A 2 -34.12 -33.10 -13.66
N TRP A 3 -34.17 -33.56 -14.92
CA TRP A 3 -33.08 -33.35 -15.89
C TRP A 3 -32.95 -31.89 -16.33
N ILE A 4 -34.06 -31.16 -16.40
CA ILE A 4 -34.08 -29.73 -16.75
C ILE A 4 -33.40 -28.92 -15.66
N TRP A 5 -33.62 -29.29 -14.39
CA TRP A 5 -33.00 -28.61 -13.26
C TRP A 5 -31.50 -28.91 -13.16
N ALA A 6 -31.09 -30.14 -13.47
CA ALA A 6 -29.67 -30.50 -13.56
C ALA A 6 -28.93 -29.72 -14.67
N ILE A 7 -29.55 -29.56 -15.84
CA ILE A 7 -28.99 -28.78 -16.97
C ILE A 7 -28.89 -27.29 -16.61
N PHE A 8 -29.89 -26.74 -15.91
CA PHE A 8 -29.86 -25.35 -15.45
C PHE A 8 -28.75 -25.09 -14.42
N CYS A 9 -28.52 -26.04 -13.51
CA CYS A 9 -27.43 -25.97 -12.54
C CYS A 9 -26.05 -26.01 -13.21
N THR A 10 -25.84 -26.90 -14.20
CA THR A 10 -24.55 -26.97 -14.90
C THR A 10 -24.27 -25.74 -15.76
N LEU A 11 -25.28 -25.19 -16.43
CA LEU A 11 -25.18 -23.93 -17.18
C LEU A 11 -24.82 -22.74 -16.29
N SER A 12 -25.39 -22.68 -15.07
CA SER A 12 -25.09 -21.63 -14.09
C SER A 12 -23.66 -21.72 -13.55
N VAL A 13 -23.11 -22.93 -13.44
CA VAL A 13 -21.71 -23.14 -13.02
C VAL A 13 -20.75 -22.78 -14.15
N LEU A 14 -21.01 -23.24 -15.38
CA LEU A 14 -20.17 -22.98 -16.56
C LEU A 14 -20.08 -21.49 -16.90
N SER A 15 -21.18 -20.75 -16.81
CA SER A 15 -21.20 -19.30 -17.04
C SER A 15 -20.35 -18.52 -16.04
N ARG A 16 -20.28 -18.97 -14.78
CA ARG A 16 -19.39 -18.37 -13.77
C ARG A 16 -17.90 -18.64 -14.09
N SER A 17 -17.57 -19.82 -14.62
CA SER A 17 -16.19 -20.17 -14.98
C SER A 17 -15.66 -19.30 -16.11
N VAL A 18 -16.45 -19.11 -17.16
CA VAL A 18 -16.08 -18.30 -18.34
C VAL A 18 -15.90 -16.83 -17.99
N VAL A 19 -16.77 -16.28 -17.14
CA VAL A 19 -16.64 -14.89 -16.65
C VAL A 19 -15.41 -14.70 -15.78
N ALA A 20 -15.04 -15.70 -14.97
CA ALA A 20 -13.83 -15.64 -14.15
C ALA A 20 -12.55 -15.68 -14.99
N ASP A 21 -12.52 -16.50 -16.05
CA ASP A 21 -11.38 -16.61 -16.98
C ASP A 21 -11.20 -15.34 -17.84
N LEU A 22 -12.32 -14.77 -18.32
CA LEU A 22 -12.32 -13.48 -19.02
C LEU A 22 -11.96 -12.31 -18.10
N LYS A 23 -12.33 -12.38 -16.81
CA LYS A 23 -11.88 -11.42 -15.80
C LYS A 23 -10.39 -11.60 -15.49
N ALA A 24 -9.88 -12.83 -15.45
CA ALA A 24 -8.46 -13.10 -15.25
C ALA A 24 -7.63 -12.43 -16.35
N ARG A 25 -8.09 -12.46 -17.61
CA ARG A 25 -7.42 -11.78 -18.72
C ARG A 25 -7.62 -10.26 -18.81
N SER A 26 -8.46 -9.66 -17.98
CA SER A 26 -8.87 -8.26 -18.10
C SER A 26 -8.21 -7.36 -17.08
N CYS A 27 -7.58 -6.27 -17.55
CA CYS A 27 -6.83 -5.34 -16.71
C CYS A 27 -7.67 -4.19 -16.15
N VAL A 28 -9.01 -4.27 -16.19
CA VAL A 28 -9.90 -3.18 -15.76
C VAL A 28 -9.68 -2.78 -14.31
N GLU A 29 -9.52 -3.76 -13.42
CA GLU A 29 -9.34 -3.52 -11.98
C GLU A 29 -7.98 -2.85 -11.71
N VAL A 30 -6.92 -3.31 -12.37
CA VAL A 30 -5.58 -2.72 -12.28
C VAL A 30 -5.58 -1.30 -12.84
N ARG A 31 -6.26 -1.06 -13.96
CA ARG A 31 -6.41 0.25 -14.59
C ARG A 31 -7.13 1.23 -13.67
N GLN A 32 -8.18 0.79 -12.98
CA GLN A 32 -8.88 1.59 -11.97
C GLN A 32 -7.96 1.94 -10.81
N ALA A 33 -7.24 0.97 -10.23
CA ALA A 33 -6.28 1.22 -9.15
C ALA A 33 -5.15 2.19 -9.58
N TYR A 34 -4.65 2.05 -10.80
CA TYR A 34 -3.60 2.92 -11.35
C TYR A 34 -4.10 4.36 -11.52
N SER A 35 -5.34 4.55 -11.99
CA SER A 35 -5.96 5.88 -12.05
C SER A 35 -6.26 6.48 -10.68
N ALA A 36 -6.61 5.65 -9.68
CA ALA A 36 -6.83 6.11 -8.32
C ALA A 36 -5.54 6.65 -7.67
N LYS A 37 -4.37 6.21 -8.13
CA LYS A 37 -3.06 6.78 -7.77
C LYS A 37 -2.74 8.09 -8.52
N GLY A 38 -3.61 8.54 -9.43
CA GLY A 38 -3.43 9.78 -10.19
C GLY A 38 -2.60 9.65 -11.48
N PHE A 39 -2.29 8.41 -11.90
CA PHE A 39 -1.54 8.19 -13.13
C PHE A 39 -2.43 8.18 -14.38
N SER A 40 -1.85 8.59 -15.50
CA SER A 40 -2.52 8.60 -16.81
C SER A 40 -2.72 7.19 -17.37
N LEU A 41 -3.87 6.96 -17.99
CA LEU A 41 -4.25 5.67 -18.55
C LEU A 41 -3.88 5.48 -20.04
N VAL A 42 -3.13 6.41 -20.62
CA VAL A 42 -2.83 6.46 -22.06
C VAL A 42 -2.07 5.22 -22.55
N ASN A 43 -1.28 4.58 -21.69
CA ASN A 43 -0.47 3.39 -22.04
C ASN A 43 -0.76 2.16 -21.17
N VAL A 44 -1.96 2.10 -20.55
CA VAL A 44 -2.33 0.96 -19.69
C VAL A 44 -3.07 -0.09 -20.52
N PRO A 45 -2.58 -1.33 -20.58
CA PRO A 45 -3.19 -2.38 -21.40
C PRO A 45 -4.60 -2.71 -20.92
N HIS A 46 -5.46 -3.11 -21.86
CA HIS A 46 -6.83 -3.55 -21.55
C HIS A 46 -6.91 -5.03 -21.18
N GLN A 47 -5.94 -5.82 -21.66
CA GLN A 47 -5.83 -7.26 -21.43
C GLN A 47 -4.41 -7.61 -21.00
N GLU A 48 -4.23 -8.77 -20.38
CA GLU A 48 -2.92 -9.24 -19.95
C GLU A 48 -1.93 -9.34 -21.12
N ILE A 49 -0.70 -8.91 -20.88
CA ILE A 49 0.44 -8.98 -21.80
C ILE A 49 1.54 -9.84 -21.19
N SER A 50 2.47 -10.32 -22.01
CA SER A 50 3.69 -10.96 -21.49
C SER A 50 4.51 -9.96 -20.69
N GLY A 51 4.96 -10.35 -19.51
CA GLY A 51 5.71 -9.53 -18.56
C GLY A 51 7.23 -9.62 -18.66
N GLU A 52 7.77 -10.22 -19.74
CA GLU A 52 9.22 -10.37 -19.95
C GLU A 52 9.99 -9.04 -19.89
N HIS A 53 9.30 -7.91 -20.11
CA HIS A 53 9.88 -6.57 -20.02
C HIS A 53 10.01 -6.03 -18.58
N LEU A 54 9.41 -6.69 -17.59
CA LEU A 54 9.40 -6.24 -16.19
C LEU A 54 10.68 -6.67 -15.45
N ARG A 55 11.13 -5.84 -14.50
CA ARG A 55 12.38 -6.09 -13.74
C ARG A 55 12.15 -6.38 -12.26
N ILE A 56 11.08 -5.84 -11.68
CA ILE A 56 10.78 -5.90 -10.25
C ILE A 56 9.68 -6.92 -10.00
N CYS A 57 8.61 -6.88 -10.80
CA CYS A 57 7.54 -7.85 -10.76
C CYS A 57 8.01 -9.23 -11.26
N PRO A 58 7.40 -10.33 -10.78
CA PRO A 58 7.71 -11.67 -11.28
C PRO A 58 7.35 -11.80 -12.77
N GLN A 59 8.12 -12.61 -13.48
CA GLN A 59 7.93 -12.88 -14.91
C GLN A 59 6.68 -13.73 -15.13
N GLY A 60 5.80 -13.32 -16.05
CA GLY A 60 4.52 -13.98 -16.34
C GLY A 60 3.55 -13.08 -17.11
N TYR A 61 2.28 -13.50 -17.26
CA TYR A 61 1.24 -12.61 -17.77
C TYR A 61 0.90 -11.53 -16.75
N THR A 62 0.74 -10.30 -17.22
CA THR A 62 0.64 -9.11 -16.36
C THR A 62 -0.18 -8.01 -17.01
N CYS A 63 -0.70 -7.11 -16.17
CA CYS A 63 -1.36 -5.87 -16.57
C CYS A 63 -0.45 -4.65 -16.46
N CYS A 64 0.84 -4.85 -16.18
CA CYS A 64 1.82 -3.78 -16.00
C CYS A 64 2.76 -3.68 -17.21
N THR A 65 2.89 -2.45 -17.74
CA THR A 65 3.97 -2.10 -18.67
C THR A 65 5.21 -1.67 -17.91
N SER A 66 6.36 -1.59 -18.57
CA SER A 66 7.59 -1.03 -17.96
C SER A 66 7.35 0.37 -17.40
N GLU A 67 6.63 1.24 -18.12
CA GLU A 67 6.30 2.59 -17.65
C GLU A 67 5.45 2.57 -16.36
N MET A 68 4.49 1.63 -16.28
CA MET A 68 3.70 1.46 -15.06
C MET A 68 4.56 0.97 -13.89
N GLU A 69 5.43 -0.01 -14.13
CA GLU A 69 6.34 -0.55 -13.11
C GLU A 69 7.30 0.52 -12.59
N ASP A 70 7.91 1.32 -13.46
CA ASP A 70 8.82 2.40 -13.08
C ASP A 70 8.12 3.45 -12.21
N LYS A 71 6.91 3.89 -12.62
CA LYS A 71 6.12 4.87 -11.87
C LYS A 71 5.66 4.35 -10.52
N LEU A 72 5.18 3.10 -10.47
CA LEU A 72 4.75 2.48 -9.22
C LEU A 72 5.93 2.25 -8.28
N SER A 73 7.09 1.84 -8.82
CA SER A 73 8.32 1.67 -8.04
C SER A 73 8.76 2.99 -7.39
N GLN A 74 8.78 4.08 -8.17
CA GLN A 74 9.12 5.40 -7.65
C GLN A 74 8.12 5.87 -6.58
N GLN A 75 6.82 5.66 -6.82
CA GLN A 75 5.77 6.03 -5.87
C GLN A 75 5.89 5.25 -4.56
N SER A 76 6.06 3.92 -4.63
CA SER A 76 6.23 3.08 -3.44
C SER A 76 7.47 3.45 -2.65
N LYS A 77 8.57 3.80 -3.33
CA LYS A 77 9.78 4.30 -2.66
C LYS A 77 9.50 5.59 -1.89
N LEU A 78 8.85 6.56 -2.52
CA LEU A 78 8.52 7.84 -1.88
C LEU A 78 7.55 7.65 -0.70
N GLU A 79 6.51 6.83 -0.87
CA GLU A 79 5.54 6.52 0.20
C GLU A 79 6.24 5.86 1.41
N PHE A 80 7.19 4.96 1.15
CA PHE A 80 7.97 4.31 2.19
C PHE A 80 8.90 5.29 2.92
N GLU A 81 9.64 6.11 2.18
CA GLU A 81 10.54 7.12 2.75
C GLU A 81 9.78 8.10 3.66
N ASN A 82 8.62 8.60 3.20
CA ASN A 82 7.76 9.48 3.98
C ASN A 82 7.26 8.80 5.27
N LEU A 83 6.80 7.55 5.18
CA LEU A 83 6.32 6.81 6.36
C LEU A 83 7.43 6.62 7.41
N VAL A 84 8.66 6.32 6.96
CA VAL A 84 9.83 6.18 7.82
C VAL A 84 10.18 7.51 8.47
N GLU A 85 10.16 8.61 7.71
CA GLU A 85 10.42 9.95 8.22
C GLU A 85 9.40 10.37 9.28
N GLU A 86 8.10 10.23 9.00
CA GLU A 86 7.02 10.58 9.91
C GLU A 86 7.09 9.78 11.21
N THR A 87 7.31 8.47 11.11
CA THR A 87 7.45 7.59 12.28
C THR A 87 8.66 7.99 13.11
N SER A 88 9.80 8.23 12.47
CA SER A 88 11.04 8.65 13.13
C SER A 88 10.88 10.00 13.82
N HIS A 89 10.23 10.95 13.16
CA HIS A 89 9.94 12.27 13.70
C HIS A 89 9.02 12.19 14.93
N SER A 90 7.97 11.37 14.86
CA SER A 90 7.04 11.13 15.97
C SER A 90 7.75 10.54 17.20
N LEU A 91 8.59 9.52 16.99
CA LEU A 91 9.41 8.92 18.06
C LEU A 91 10.36 9.93 18.66
N ARG A 92 11.12 10.66 17.83
CA ARG A 92 12.05 11.70 18.28
C ARG A 92 11.35 12.78 19.11
N THR A 93 10.21 13.28 18.63
CA THR A 93 9.42 14.30 19.35
C THR A 93 8.93 13.77 20.70
N THR A 94 8.52 12.50 20.74
CA THR A 94 8.11 11.84 21.98
C THR A 94 9.28 11.74 22.96
N PHE A 95 10.45 11.24 22.52
CA PHE A 95 11.62 11.14 23.39
C PHE A 95 12.08 12.51 23.91
N VAL A 96 12.19 13.52 23.03
CA VAL A 96 12.60 14.87 23.41
C VAL A 96 11.62 15.49 24.41
N SER A 97 10.31 15.38 24.17
CA SER A 97 9.30 15.94 25.07
C SER A 97 9.25 15.24 26.42
N ARG A 98 9.46 13.92 26.46
CA ARG A 98 9.53 13.15 27.71
C ARG A 98 10.80 13.47 28.49
N HIS A 99 11.96 13.48 27.83
CA HIS A 99 13.25 13.83 28.44
C HIS A 99 13.20 15.23 29.08
N LYS A 100 12.69 16.22 28.34
CA LYS A 100 12.55 17.59 28.86
C LYS A 100 11.70 17.66 30.13
N LYS A 101 10.60 16.90 30.21
CA LYS A 101 9.76 16.85 31.41
C LYS A 101 10.50 16.27 32.61
N PHE A 102 11.36 15.26 32.40
CA PHE A 102 12.20 14.71 33.47
C PHE A 102 13.22 15.75 33.92
N ASP A 103 13.97 16.36 32.98
CA ASP A 103 14.96 17.40 33.30
C ASP A 103 14.33 18.57 34.08
N ASP A 104 13.21 19.10 33.61
CA ASP A 104 12.50 20.21 34.27
C ASP A 104 12.06 19.80 35.69
N SER A 105 11.60 18.56 35.89
CA SER A 105 11.18 18.05 37.19
C SER A 105 12.34 17.83 38.16
N ASP A 106 13.48 17.36 37.67
CA ASP A 106 14.67 17.11 38.48
C ASP A 106 15.34 18.44 38.87
N VAL A 107 15.40 19.41 37.96
CA VAL A 107 15.88 20.77 38.26
C VAL A 107 15.00 21.44 39.31
N LEU A 108 13.67 21.33 39.22
CA LEU A 108 12.76 21.86 40.25
C LEU A 108 13.00 21.22 41.62
N ARG A 109 13.19 19.89 41.67
CA ARG A 109 13.46 19.17 42.93
C ARG A 109 14.77 19.60 43.56
N VAL A 110 15.83 19.76 42.77
CA VAL A 110 17.14 20.22 43.26
C VAL A 110 17.05 21.66 43.77
N HIS A 111 16.42 22.57 43.01
CA HIS A 111 16.22 23.95 43.46
C HIS A 111 15.39 24.05 44.74
N TYR A 112 14.32 23.25 44.86
CA TYR A 112 13.50 23.22 46.07
C TYR A 112 14.29 22.67 47.27
N ALA A 113 15.05 21.59 47.08
CA ALA A 113 15.89 21.00 48.13
C ALA A 113 16.97 21.98 48.61
N ILE A 114 17.64 22.70 47.71
CA ILE A 114 18.64 23.72 48.08
C ILE A 114 17.99 24.83 48.89
N ASN A 115 16.84 25.37 48.46
CA ASN A 115 16.14 26.42 49.20
C ASN A 115 15.72 25.96 50.60
N LEU A 116 15.22 24.73 50.74
CA LEU A 116 14.85 24.16 52.04
C LEU A 116 16.06 23.94 52.96
N SER A 117 17.23 23.70 52.41
CA SER A 117 18.49 23.52 53.16
C SER A 117 19.10 24.84 53.65
N THR A 118 18.62 25.97 53.10
CA THR A 118 19.16 27.32 53.38
C THR A 118 18.27 28.10 54.37
N ILE A 119 17.15 27.52 54.79
CA ILE A 119 16.23 28.02 55.84
C ILE A 119 16.49 27.25 57.13
#